data_AF-A0A1A9SA01-F1
#
_entry.id   AF-A0A1A9SA01-F1
#
_cell.length_a   1.000
_cell.length_b   1.000
_cell.length_c   1.000
_cell.angle_alpha   90.00
_cell.angle_beta   90.00
_cell.angle_gamma   90.00
#
_symmetry.space_group_name_H-M   'P 1'
#
loop_
_entity.id
_entity.type
_entity.pdbx_description
1 polymer ?
#
loop_
_entity_poly.entity_id
_entity_poly.type
_entity_poly.pdbx_seq_one_letter_code
_entity_poly.pdbx_strand_id
1 'polypeptide(L)'
;MLKRPEEVIMAVLGALFVVLTYAAASYFGAQGQTALLVAALTLIVLLPAFLLWQRNRAAWLWPCLLGLLAACWWPYFDARGEQSLPVGLLQQDTAAAVSALPWYAGWTFKLIFAALPVLVGYGWIVYRRYYWKKKPI
;
A
#
# COMPACT_ATOMS: atom_id res chain seq x y z
N MET A 1 13.66 -22.71 -1.90
CA MET A 1 14.31 -23.05 -3.18
C MET A 1 13.34 -22.70 -4.29
N LEU A 2 13.69 -21.70 -5.10
CA LEU A 2 12.92 -21.28 -6.28
C LEU A 2 13.09 -22.37 -7.33
N LYS A 3 12.02 -23.14 -7.61
CA LYS A 3 12.08 -24.32 -8.47
C LYS A 3 11.71 -24.01 -9.91
N ARG A 4 11.11 -22.85 -10.15
CA ARG A 4 10.59 -22.46 -11.45
C ARG A 4 11.17 -21.11 -11.89
N PRO A 5 11.56 -20.94 -13.17
CA PRO A 5 12.14 -19.69 -13.67
C PRO A 5 11.21 -18.49 -13.47
N GLU A 6 9.89 -18.72 -13.50
CA GLU A 6 8.89 -17.68 -13.27
C GLU A 6 8.95 -17.10 -11.84
N GLU A 7 9.30 -17.93 -10.84
CA GLU A 7 9.43 -17.47 -9.46
C GLU A 7 10.62 -16.51 -9.29
N VAL A 8 11.72 -16.75 -10.00
CA VAL A 8 12.91 -15.88 -9.99
C VAL A 8 12.56 -14.53 -10.61
N ILE A 9 11.88 -14.53 -11.75
CA ILE A 9 11.46 -13.30 -12.45
C ILE A 9 10.55 -12.46 -11.55
N MET A 10 9.56 -13.10 -10.90
CA MET A 10 8.65 -12.41 -9.98
C MET A 10 9.35 -11.88 -8.73
N ALA A 11 10.36 -12.58 -8.20
CA ALA A 11 11.16 -12.10 -7.08
C ALA A 11 12.00 -10.87 -7.46
N VAL A 12 12.62 -10.89 -8.64
CA VAL A 12 13.38 -9.74 -9.17
C VAL A 12 12.46 -8.55 -9.42
N LEU A 13 11.29 -8.77 -10.03
CA LEU A 13 10.26 -7.74 -10.20
C LEU A 13 9.81 -7.15 -8.86
N GLY A 14 9.59 -7.99 -7.84
CA GLY A 14 9.24 -7.53 -6.49
C GLY A 14 10.35 -6.69 -5.86
N ALA A 15 11.61 -7.12 -5.96
CA ALA A 15 12.75 -6.34 -5.48
C ALA A 15 12.87 -5.00 -6.22
N LEU A 16 12.72 -5.00 -7.54
CA LEU A 16 12.75 -3.81 -8.38
C LEU A 16 11.60 -2.86 -8.02
N PHE A 17 10.42 -3.39 -7.71
CA PHE A 17 9.28 -2.61 -7.24
C PHE A 17 9.55 -1.91 -5.91
N VAL A 18 10.21 -2.57 -4.94
CA VAL A 18 10.61 -1.94 -3.68
C VAL A 18 11.56 -0.78 -3.92
N VAL A 19 12.55 -0.95 -4.82
CA VAL A 19 13.49 0.11 -5.19
C VAL A 19 12.78 1.27 -5.88
N LEU A 20 11.84 0.99 -6.79
CA LEU A 20 11.01 2.03 -7.41
C LEU A 20 10.14 2.76 -6.39
N THR A 21 9.60 2.06 -5.39
CA THR A 21 8.78 2.66 -4.34
C THR A 21 9.61 3.59 -3.46
N TYR A 22 10.84 3.18 -3.11
CA TYR A 22 11.81 4.04 -2.44
C TYR A 22 12.16 5.28 -3.27
N ALA A 23 12.43 5.09 -4.57
CA ALA A 23 12.75 6.17 -5.49
C ALA A 23 11.57 7.14 -5.67
N ALA A 24 10.35 6.63 -5.77
CA ALA A 24 9.14 7.45 -5.82
C ALA A 24 8.96 8.26 -4.54
N ALA A 25 9.07 7.64 -3.36
CA ALA A 25 8.97 8.34 -2.08
C ALA A 25 10.04 9.45 -1.96
N SER A 26 11.28 9.16 -2.36
CA SER A 26 12.38 10.12 -2.37
C SER A 26 12.14 11.27 -3.37
N TYR A 27 11.63 10.96 -4.58
CA TYR A 27 11.29 11.96 -5.59
C TYR A 27 10.19 12.91 -5.11
N PHE A 28 9.21 12.40 -4.37
CA PHE A 28 8.15 13.20 -3.77
C PHE A 28 8.59 14.01 -2.52
N GLY A 29 9.90 14.06 -2.23
CA GLY A 29 10.48 14.88 -1.17
C GLY A 29 10.35 14.28 0.24
N ALA A 30 10.13 12.98 0.35
CA ALA A 30 10.12 12.30 1.64
C ALA A 30 11.52 12.32 2.27
N GLN A 31 11.60 12.51 3.59
CA GLN A 31 12.86 12.38 4.32
C GLN A 31 13.39 10.93 4.19
N GLY A 32 14.71 10.73 4.13
CA GLY A 32 15.32 9.42 3.88
C GLY A 32 14.81 8.31 4.82
N GLN A 33 14.55 8.62 6.09
CA GLN A 33 13.96 7.69 7.06
C GLN A 33 12.54 7.26 6.66
N THR A 34 11.69 8.20 6.22
CA THR A 34 10.31 7.93 5.79
C THR A 34 10.27 7.15 4.48
N ALA A 35 11.16 7.47 3.53
CA ALA A 35 11.28 6.74 2.27
C ALA A 35 11.72 5.27 2.50
N LEU A 36 12.69 5.05 3.41
CA LEU A 36 13.10 3.71 3.84
C LEU A 36 11.97 2.95 4.52
N LEU A 37 11.18 3.62 5.36
CA LEU A 37 10.05 3.02 6.07
C LEU A 37 8.96 2.56 5.09
N VAL A 38 8.60 3.39 4.11
CA VAL A 38 7.67 3.03 3.02
C VAL A 38 8.19 1.82 2.24
N ALA A 39 9.48 1.82 1.89
CA ALA A 39 10.11 0.72 1.16
C ALA A 39 10.13 -0.59 1.98
N ALA A 40 10.44 -0.51 3.27
CA ALA A 40 10.46 -1.65 4.18
C ALA A 40 9.06 -2.25 4.36
N LEU A 41 8.03 -1.42 4.56
CA LEU A 41 6.64 -1.87 4.61
C LEU A 41 6.20 -2.53 3.31
N THR A 42 6.59 -1.94 2.17
CA THR A 42 6.30 -2.50 0.84
C THR A 42 6.94 -3.88 0.67
N LEU A 43 8.16 -4.08 1.16
CA LEU A 43 8.84 -5.37 1.17
C LEU A 43 8.12 -6.39 2.07
N ILE A 44 7.69 -5.97 3.27
CA ILE A 44 6.92 -6.80 4.21
C ILE A 44 5.59 -7.25 3.60
N VAL A 45 4.94 -6.43 2.76
CA VAL A 45 3.71 -6.79 2.06
C VAL A 45 3.98 -7.65 0.81
N LEU A 46 5.10 -7.43 0.12
CA LEU A 46 5.50 -8.23 -1.04
C LEU A 46 5.87 -9.68 -0.69
N LEU A 47 6.48 -9.92 0.47
CA LEU A 47 6.82 -11.28 0.93
C LEU A 47 5.60 -12.23 1.03
N PRO A 48 4.53 -11.89 1.77
CA PRO A 48 3.33 -12.71 1.83
C PRO A 48 2.60 -12.74 0.49
N ALA A 49 2.64 -11.67 -0.32
CA ALA A 49 2.10 -11.68 -1.68
C ALA A 49 2.78 -12.76 -2.54
N PHE A 50 4.11 -12.84 -2.49
CA PHE A 50 4.90 -13.82 -3.21
C PHE A 50 4.63 -15.24 -2.71
N LEU A 51 4.55 -15.45 -1.40
CA LEU A 51 4.19 -16.75 -0.80
C LEU A 51 2.76 -17.19 -1.15
N LEU A 52 1.80 -16.27 -1.15
CA LEU A 52 0.41 -16.52 -1.55
C LEU A 52 0.29 -16.85 -3.04
N TRP A 53 1.13 -16.22 -3.87
CA TRP A 53 1.25 -16.51 -5.30
C TRP A 53 1.82 -17.91 -5.54
N GLN A 54 2.89 -18.31 -4.85
CA GLN A 54 3.43 -19.68 -4.91
C GLN A 54 2.39 -20.75 -4.54
N ARG A 55 1.47 -20.44 -3.63
CA ARG A 55 0.39 -21.35 -3.21
C ARG A 55 -0.86 -21.30 -4.08
N ASN A 56 -0.83 -20.57 -5.20
CA ASN A 56 -1.98 -20.33 -6.09
C ASN A 56 -3.23 -19.75 -5.39
N ARG A 57 -3.06 -19.16 -4.19
CA ARG A 57 -4.11 -18.53 -3.37
C ARG A 57 -4.22 -17.03 -3.62
N ALA A 58 -3.26 -16.46 -4.37
CA ALA A 58 -3.22 -15.03 -4.70
C ALA A 58 -4.51 -14.52 -5.35
N ALA A 59 -5.19 -15.34 -6.16
CA ALA A 59 -6.42 -14.93 -6.85
C ALA A 59 -7.55 -14.44 -5.92
N TRP A 60 -7.59 -14.89 -4.66
CA TRP A 60 -8.62 -14.47 -3.70
C TRP A 60 -8.16 -13.38 -2.74
N LEU A 61 -6.86 -13.30 -2.45
CA LEU A 61 -6.28 -12.37 -1.48
C LEU A 61 -5.61 -11.15 -2.13
N TRP A 62 -5.55 -11.08 -3.46
CA TRP A 62 -4.99 -9.93 -4.19
C TRP A 62 -5.61 -8.56 -3.83
N PRO A 63 -6.94 -8.42 -3.54
CA PRO A 63 -7.50 -7.11 -3.21
C PRO A 63 -6.99 -6.61 -1.85
N CYS A 64 -6.86 -7.52 -0.88
CA CYS A 64 -6.31 -7.20 0.44
C CYS A 64 -4.84 -6.80 0.33
N LEU A 65 -4.07 -7.48 -0.53
CA LEU A 65 -2.67 -7.13 -0.79
C LEU A 65 -2.54 -5.72 -1.40
N LEU A 66 -3.45 -5.33 -2.30
CA LEU A 66 -3.49 -3.96 -2.82
C LEU A 66 -3.84 -2.92 -1.76
N GLY A 67 -4.81 -3.22 -0.88
CA GLY A 67 -5.13 -2.35 0.25
C GLY A 67 -3.96 -2.17 1.22
N LEU A 68 -3.25 -3.26 1.52
CA LEU A 68 -2.01 -3.22 2.32
C LEU A 68 -0.92 -2.42 1.62
N LEU A 69 -0.77 -2.56 0.29
CA LEU A 69 0.20 -1.78 -0.48
C LEU A 69 -0.13 -0.28 -0.44
N ALA A 70 -1.41 0.08 -0.52
CA ALA A 70 -1.86 1.46 -0.34
C ALA A 70 -1.62 1.96 1.10
N ALA A 71 -1.78 1.08 2.10
CA ALA A 71 -1.46 1.40 3.50
C ALA A 71 0.05 1.62 3.74
N CYS A 72 0.94 0.99 2.95
CA CYS A 72 2.38 1.24 3.03
C CYS A 72 2.77 2.71 2.75
N TRP A 73 1.88 3.48 2.11
CA TRP A 73 2.09 4.91 1.84
C TRP A 73 1.61 5.82 2.97
N TRP A 74 0.92 5.30 4.00
CA TRP A 74 0.51 6.10 5.17
C TRP A 74 1.64 6.87 5.86
N PRO A 75 2.83 6.30 6.12
CA PRO A 75 3.93 7.05 6.74
C PRO A 75 4.42 8.23 5.89
N TYR A 76 4.26 8.17 4.55
CA TYR A 76 4.53 9.32 3.69
C TYR A 76 3.50 10.45 3.92
N PHE A 77 2.21 10.11 3.99
CA PHE A 77 1.16 11.09 4.26
C PHE A 77 1.26 11.69 5.67
N ASP A 78 1.65 10.89 6.67
CA ASP A 78 1.91 11.40 8.02
C ASP A 78 3.07 12.38 8.02
N ALA A 79 4.23 12.00 7.50
CA ALA A 79 5.40 12.87 7.48
C ALA A 79 5.12 14.21 6.79
N ARG A 80 4.31 14.20 5.72
CA ARG A 80 3.91 15.41 5.01
C ARG A 80 2.83 16.21 5.74
N GLY A 81 1.98 15.55 6.53
CA GLY A 81 1.05 16.20 7.45
C GLY A 81 1.77 16.90 8.58
N GLU A 82 2.75 16.24 9.20
CA GLU A 82 3.57 16.77 10.29
C GLU A 82 4.41 17.97 9.86
N GLN A 83 4.97 17.95 8.64
CA GLN A 83 5.67 19.09 8.05
C GLN A 83 4.78 20.33 7.84
N SER A 84 3.46 20.12 7.75
CA SER A 84 2.49 21.21 7.54
C SER A 84 2.05 21.86 8.85
N LEU A 85 2.42 21.29 10.00
CA LEU A 85 2.07 21.82 11.31
C LEU A 85 3.11 22.84 11.78
N PRO A 86 2.70 23.85 12.56
CA PRO A 86 3.63 24.76 13.20
C PRO A 86 4.57 23.98 14.15
N VAL A 87 5.86 24.32 14.11
CA VAL A 87 6.93 23.66 14.88
C VAL A 87 6.56 23.65 16.37
N GLY A 88 6.53 22.46 16.98
CA GLY A 88 6.27 22.27 18.41
C GLY A 88 4.80 21.97 18.77
N LEU A 89 3.84 22.15 17.86
CA LEU A 89 2.41 21.90 18.16
C LEU A 89 2.14 20.44 18.57
N LEU A 90 2.75 19.48 17.87
CA LEU A 90 2.65 18.04 18.20
C LEU A 90 3.20 17.70 19.59
N GLN A 91 4.21 18.44 20.05
CA GLN A 91 4.87 18.22 21.34
C GLN A 91 4.08 18.86 22.49
N GLN A 92 3.33 19.93 22.21
CA GLN A 92 2.65 20.74 23.21
C GLN A 92 1.21 20.29 23.45
N ASP A 93 0.48 19.95 22.39
CA ASP A 93 -0.92 19.53 22.50
C ASP A 93 -1.30 18.60 21.34
N THR A 94 -1.29 17.30 21.62
CA THR A 94 -1.60 16.27 20.63
C THR A 94 -3.05 16.34 20.16
N ALA A 95 -3.99 16.75 21.02
CA ALA A 95 -5.40 16.87 20.65
C ALA A 95 -5.63 18.05 19.71
N ALA A 96 -4.99 19.20 19.98
CA ALA A 96 -5.01 20.34 19.08
C ALA A 96 -4.29 20.03 17.74
N ALA A 97 -3.18 19.28 17.79
CA ALA A 97 -2.47 18.86 16.58
C ALA A 97 -3.35 18.01 15.66
N VAL A 98 -4.09 17.01 16.17
CA VAL A 98 -5.02 16.21 15.35
C VAL A 98 -6.07 17.06 14.64
N SER A 99 -6.52 18.17 15.25
CA SER A 99 -7.49 19.09 14.63
C SER A 99 -6.88 20.03 13.59
N ALA A 100 -5.58 20.30 13.68
CA ALA A 100 -4.81 21.13 12.75
C ALA A 100 -4.17 20.32 11.61
N LEU A 101 -4.17 18.98 11.69
CA LEU A 101 -3.66 18.13 10.63
C LEU A 101 -4.48 18.35 9.34
N PRO A 102 -3.83 18.46 8.17
CA PRO A 102 -4.53 18.55 6.90
C PRO A 102 -5.35 17.27 6.64
N TRP A 103 -6.46 17.41 5.92
CA TRP A 103 -7.44 16.34 5.68
C TRP A 103 -6.83 15.05 5.09
N TYR A 104 -5.74 15.15 4.33
CA TYR A 104 -5.02 14.00 3.76
C TYR A 104 -4.17 13.21 4.78
N ALA A 105 -3.85 13.81 5.93
CA ALA A 105 -3.14 13.15 7.03
C ALA A 105 -4.12 12.55 8.06
N GLY A 106 -5.41 12.85 7.94
CA GLY A 106 -6.46 12.30 8.80
C GLY A 106 -6.70 10.80 8.58
N TRP A 107 -7.16 10.13 9.65
CA TRP A 107 -7.51 8.71 9.64
C TRP A 107 -8.57 8.36 8.59
N THR A 108 -9.53 9.25 8.34
CA THR A 108 -10.58 9.03 7.34
C THR A 108 -10.01 8.89 5.93
N PHE A 109 -9.07 9.75 5.54
CA PHE A 109 -8.42 9.65 4.22
C PHE A 109 -7.57 8.39 4.11
N LYS A 110 -6.77 8.08 5.16
CA LYS A 110 -5.97 6.86 5.24
C LYS A 110 -6.83 5.60 5.05
N LEU A 111 -7.96 5.53 5.72
CA LEU A 111 -8.92 4.42 5.62
C LEU A 111 -9.57 4.34 4.23
N ILE A 112 -10.03 5.46 3.67
CA ILE A 112 -10.61 5.48 2.32
C ILE A 112 -9.56 5.04 1.29
N PHE A 113 -8.33 5.58 1.37
CA PHE A 113 -7.25 5.25 0.46
C PHE A 113 -6.87 3.77 0.51
N ALA A 114 -6.87 3.14 1.70
CA ALA A 114 -6.64 1.71 1.85
C ALA A 114 -7.85 0.85 1.43
N ALA A 115 -9.07 1.31 1.70
CA ALA A 115 -10.30 0.56 1.41
C ALA A 115 -10.69 0.58 -0.07
N LEU A 116 -10.41 1.68 -0.79
CA LEU A 116 -10.77 1.86 -2.19
C LEU A 116 -10.22 0.73 -3.09
N PRO A 117 -8.91 0.39 -3.08
CA PRO A 117 -8.38 -0.72 -3.88
C PRO A 117 -8.95 -2.08 -3.45
N VAL A 118 -9.28 -2.27 -2.18
CA VAL A 118 -9.91 -3.52 -1.68
C VAL A 118 -11.32 -3.65 -2.24
N LEU A 119 -12.14 -2.60 -2.13
CA LEU A 119 -13.52 -2.58 -2.62
C LEU A 119 -13.58 -2.73 -4.13
N VAL A 120 -12.73 -2.02 -4.87
CA VAL A 120 -12.62 -2.14 -6.33
C VAL A 120 -12.19 -3.55 -6.73
N GLY A 121 -11.18 -4.11 -6.05
CA GLY A 121 -10.68 -5.45 -6.34
C GLY A 121 -11.71 -6.55 -6.08
N TYR A 122 -12.43 -6.49 -4.96
CA TYR A 122 -13.52 -7.43 -4.66
C TYR A 122 -14.75 -7.21 -5.54
N GLY A 123 -15.12 -5.96 -5.82
CA GLY A 123 -16.20 -5.60 -6.74
C GLY A 123 -15.96 -6.18 -8.13
N TRP A 124 -14.72 -6.12 -8.63
CA TRP A 124 -14.34 -6.72 -9.91
C TRP A 124 -14.43 -8.26 -9.91
N ILE A 125 -14.00 -8.93 -8.82
CA ILE A 125 -14.12 -10.39 -8.69
C ILE A 125 -15.60 -10.81 -8.75
N VAL A 126 -16.46 -10.10 -8.02
CA VAL A 126 -17.89 -10.36 -7.97
C VAL A 126 -18.53 -10.09 -9.33
N TYR A 127 -18.26 -8.93 -9.94
CA TYR A 127 -18.73 -8.58 -11.28
C TYR A 127 -18.35 -9.65 -12.31
N ARG A 128 -17.08 -10.07 -12.33
CA ARG A 128 -16.60 -11.10 -13.24
C ARG A 128 -17.32 -12.43 -13.03
N ARG A 129 -17.55 -12.85 -11.78
CA ARG A 129 -18.31 -14.08 -11.46
C ARG A 129 -19.78 -14.00 -11.91
N TYR A 130 -20.41 -12.84 -11.77
CA TYR A 130 -21.79 -12.64 -12.19
C TYR A 130 -21.94 -12.63 -13.72
N TYR A 131 -21.03 -11.99 -14.45
CA TYR A 131 -21.09 -11.91 -15.91
C TYR A 131 -20.65 -13.21 -16.61
N TRP A 132 -19.73 -13.99 -16.04
CA TRP A 132 -19.37 -15.30 -16.61
C TRP A 132 -20.48 -16.34 -16.51
N LYS A 133 -21.36 -16.25 -15.51
CA LYS A 133 -22.55 -17.12 -15.43
C LYS A 133 -23.63 -16.80 -16.47
N LYS A 134 -23.53 -15.66 -17.16
CA LYS A 134 -24.54 -15.18 -18.13
C LYS A 134 -24.15 -15.36 -19.60
N LYS A 135 -23.08 -16.09 -19.92
CA LYS A 135 -22.81 -16.50 -21.30
C LYS A 135 -23.50 -17.85 -21.56
N PRO A 136 -24.69 -17.90 -22.20
CA PRO A 136 -25.17 -19.13 -22.80
C PRO A 136 -24.19 -19.51 -23.93
N ILE A 137 -23.90 -20.81 -24.00
CA ILE A 137 -23.15 -21.45 -25.08
C ILE A 137 -23.99 -21.38 -26.36
#